data_AF-A0A949HS38-F1
#
_entry.id   AF-A0A949HS38-F1
#
_cell.length_a   1.000
_cell.length_b   1.000
_cell.length_c   1.000
_cell.angle_alpha   90.00
_cell.angle_beta   90.00
_cell.angle_gamma   90.00
#
_symmetry.space_group_name_H-M   'P 1'
#
loop_
_entity.id
_entity.type
_entity.pdbx_description
1 polymer ?
#
loop_
_entity_poly.entity_id
_entity_poly.type
_entity_poly.pdbx_seq_one_letter_code
_entity_poly.pdbx_strand_id
1 'polypeptide(L)'
;QAEKEGLDRVFKEAGFDWREAGCSMCLAMNPDRLDPGQRCASTSNRNFEGRQGKGGRTHLVSPAMAAAAAIAGKFTDIRDWHYHG
;
A
#
# COMPACT_ATOMS: atom_id res chain seq x y z
N GLN A 1 14.54 -2.56 -12.72
CA GLN A 1 13.71 -2.14 -13.87
C GLN A 1 13.04 -0.81 -13.56
N ALA A 2 12.19 -0.73 -12.53
CA ALA A 2 11.47 0.48 -12.14
C ALA A 2 12.33 1.77 -12.03
N GLU A 3 13.52 1.68 -11.43
CA GLU A 3 14.45 2.83 -11.34
C GLU A 3 15.00 3.27 -12.71
N LYS A 4 15.24 2.32 -13.62
CA LYS A 4 15.65 2.64 -15.01
C LYS A 4 14.53 3.32 -15.78
N GLU A 5 13.28 2.97 -15.47
CA GLU A 5 12.07 3.60 -16.02
C GLU A 5 11.72 4.92 -15.31
N GLY A 6 12.44 5.29 -14.24
CA GLY A 6 12.21 6.53 -13.49
C GLY A 6 11.00 6.51 -12.56
N LEU A 7 10.37 5.35 -12.34
CA LEU A 7 9.19 5.21 -11.49
C LEU A 7 9.49 5.59 -10.03
N ASP A 8 10.71 5.32 -9.55
CA ASP A 8 11.12 5.66 -8.18
C ASP A 8 11.02 7.16 -7.91
N ARG A 9 11.32 8.00 -8.91
CA ARG A 9 11.21 9.46 -8.82
C ARG A 9 9.76 9.89 -8.71
N VAL A 10 8.89 9.35 -9.57
CA VAL A 10 7.44 9.63 -9.53
C VAL A 10 6.84 9.31 -8.16
N PHE A 11 7.18 8.15 -7.58
CA PHE A 11 6.69 7.77 -6.26
C PHE A 11 7.25 8.66 -5.15
N LYS A 12 8.56 8.96 -5.15
CA LYS A 12 9.18 9.85 -4.15
C LYS A 12 8.61 11.27 -4.22
N GLU A 13 8.41 11.81 -5.42
CA GLU A 13 7.81 13.14 -5.63
C GLU A 13 6.36 13.19 -5.16
N ALA A 14 5.62 12.08 -5.27
CA ALA A 14 4.28 11.93 -4.69
C ALA A 14 4.27 11.70 -3.17
N GLY A 15 5.44 11.69 -2.50
CA GLY A 15 5.56 11.52 -1.05
C GLY A 15 5.59 10.07 -0.57
N PHE A 16 5.80 9.09 -1.45
CA PHE A 16 5.96 7.69 -1.06
C PHE A 16 7.37 7.40 -0.53
N ASP A 17 7.45 6.54 0.48
CA ASP A 17 8.69 5.90 0.89
C ASP A 17 9.13 4.84 -0.14
N TRP A 18 10.09 5.17 -1.00
CA TRP A 18 10.72 4.19 -1.90
C TRP A 18 11.78 3.38 -1.15
N ARG A 19 11.51 2.08 -0.97
CA ARG A 19 12.33 1.17 -0.16
C ARG A 19 13.00 0.10 -1.00
N GLU A 20 14.01 -0.55 -0.42
CA GLU A 20 14.62 -1.74 -0.99
C GLU A 20 13.60 -2.86 -1.22
N ALA A 21 13.82 -3.69 -2.24
CA ALA A 21 12.94 -4.80 -2.56
C ALA A 21 12.86 -5.79 -1.38
N GLY A 22 11.66 -6.04 -0.89
CA GLY A 22 11.43 -6.92 0.24
C GLY A 22 9.97 -7.02 0.64
N CYS A 23 9.70 -7.84 1.66
CA CYS A 23 8.35 -8.17 2.08
C CYS A 23 7.70 -7.09 3.00
N SER A 24 8.45 -6.10 3.48
CA SER A 24 7.98 -5.03 4.39
C SER A 24 7.01 -5.56 5.48
N MET A 25 5.81 -4.99 5.59
CA MET A 25 4.76 -5.32 6.58
C MET A 25 4.24 -6.77 6.54
N CYS A 26 4.80 -7.66 5.72
CA CYS A 26 4.25 -8.99 5.48
C CYS A 26 4.02 -9.84 6.73
N LEU A 27 4.76 -9.67 7.83
CA LEU A 27 4.63 -10.47 9.06
C LEU A 27 4.63 -9.63 10.35
N ALA A 28 4.65 -8.29 10.25
CA ALA A 28 4.78 -7.38 11.39
C ALA A 28 5.97 -7.66 12.33
N MET A 29 7.04 -8.27 11.80
CA MET A 29 8.28 -8.58 12.54
C MET A 29 9.31 -7.44 12.45
N ASN A 30 9.10 -6.52 11.52
CA ASN A 30 9.89 -5.31 11.34
C ASN A 30 9.12 -4.08 11.87
N PRO A 31 9.74 -2.89 11.92
CA PRO A 31 9.06 -1.66 12.32
C PRO A 31 7.84 -1.30 11.47
N ASP A 32 7.72 -1.87 10.27
CA ASP A 32 6.57 -1.68 9.39
C ASP A 32 5.39 -2.52 9.90
N ARG A 33 4.51 -1.88 10.65
CA ARG A 33 3.31 -2.53 11.19
C ARG A 33 2.20 -1.52 11.38
N LEU A 34 0.97 -2.02 11.36
CA LEU A 34 -0.21 -1.26 11.71
C LEU A 34 -0.34 -1.12 13.22
N ASP A 35 -0.71 0.07 13.65
CA ASP A 35 -1.18 0.32 15.01
C ASP A 35 -2.64 -0.15 15.18
N PRO A 36 -3.09 -0.44 16.41
CA PRO A 36 -4.47 -0.80 16.68
C PRO A 36 -5.46 0.23 16.12
N GLY A 37 -6.49 -0.24 15.41
CA GLY A 37 -7.50 0.60 14.78
C GLY A 37 -7.14 1.12 13.39
N GLN A 38 -5.88 1.02 12.96
CA GLN A 38 -5.48 1.40 11.61
C GLN A 38 -6.00 0.43 10.56
N ARG A 39 -6.18 0.96 9.34
CA ARG A 39 -6.61 0.21 8.16
C ARG A 39 -5.60 0.38 7.04
N CYS A 40 -5.31 -0.71 6.33
CA CYS A 40 -4.38 -0.74 5.21
C CYS A 40 -5.03 -1.29 3.94
N ALA A 41 -4.83 -0.61 2.83
CA ALA A 41 -5.01 -1.17 1.48
C ALA A 41 -3.68 -1.79 1.05
N SER A 42 -3.62 -3.11 0.90
CA SER A 42 -2.38 -3.84 0.62
C SER A 42 -2.50 -4.68 -0.64
N THR A 43 -1.42 -4.68 -1.44
CA THR A 43 -1.23 -5.57 -2.59
C THR A 43 -0.60 -6.90 -2.21
N SER A 44 -0.47 -7.21 -0.91
CA SER A 44 -0.08 -8.53 -0.43
C SER A 44 -1.17 -9.58 -0.73
N ASN A 45 -0.92 -10.83 -0.34
CA ASN A 45 -1.84 -11.94 -0.58
C ASN A 45 -2.49 -12.52 0.69
N ARG A 46 -2.25 -11.90 1.87
CA ARG A 46 -2.69 -12.43 3.17
C ARG A 46 -3.13 -11.30 4.11
N ASN A 47 -4.30 -11.44 4.71
CA ASN A 47 -4.90 -10.44 5.61
C ASN A 47 -5.53 -11.04 6.88
N PHE A 48 -5.10 -12.22 7.33
CA PHE A 48 -5.60 -12.77 8.59
C PHE A 48 -5.27 -11.85 9.77
N GLU A 49 -6.06 -11.93 10.84
CA GLU A 49 -5.95 -11.03 11.99
C GLU A 49 -4.53 -11.03 12.58
N GLY A 50 -4.01 -9.83 12.88
CA GLY A 50 -2.67 -9.66 13.45
C GLY A 50 -1.51 -9.77 12.45
N ARG A 51 -1.74 -10.20 11.20
CA ARG A 51 -0.69 -10.45 10.20
C ARG A 51 0.26 -9.27 9.97
N GLN A 52 -0.30 -8.06 9.89
CA GLN A 52 0.45 -6.82 9.62
C GLN A 52 0.44 -5.87 10.82
N GLY A 53 0.01 -6.33 11.99
CA GLY A 53 -0.12 -5.51 13.19
C GLY A 53 -1.32 -5.95 14.02
N LYS A 54 -1.15 -6.04 15.34
CA LYS A 54 -2.22 -6.43 16.27
C LYS A 54 -3.30 -5.36 16.31
N GLY A 55 -4.55 -5.74 16.11
CA GLY A 55 -5.70 -4.83 16.12
C GLY A 55 -5.83 -3.93 14.88
N GLY A 56 -4.94 -4.07 13.90
CA GLY A 56 -5.07 -3.45 12.57
C GLY A 56 -5.89 -4.31 11.62
N ARG A 57 -6.42 -3.70 10.56
CA ARG A 57 -7.16 -4.42 9.50
C ARG A 57 -6.56 -4.17 8.12
N THR A 58 -6.25 -5.27 7.42
CA THR A 58 -5.76 -5.23 6.04
C THR A 58 -6.85 -5.63 5.05
N HIS A 59 -6.94 -4.87 3.97
CA HIS A 59 -7.76 -5.20 2.80
C HIS A 59 -6.84 -5.54 1.64
N LEU A 60 -7.03 -6.72 1.04
CA LEU A 60 -6.30 -7.16 -0.14
C LEU A 60 -6.91 -6.49 -1.36
N VAL A 61 -6.10 -5.77 -2.12
CA VAL A 61 -6.55 -5.01 -3.29
C VAL A 61 -5.54 -5.10 -4.43
N SER A 62 -5.97 -4.80 -5.65
CA SER A 62 -5.06 -4.67 -6.80
C SER A 62 -4.14 -3.45 -6.67
N PRO A 63 -3.01 -3.40 -7.39
CA PRO A 63 -2.14 -2.22 -7.42
C PRO A 63 -2.87 -0.93 -7.80
N ALA A 64 -3.75 -1.01 -8.79
CA ALA A 64 -4.51 0.14 -9.25
C ALA A 64 -5.49 0.66 -8.16
N MET A 65 -6.10 -0.24 -7.39
CA MET A 65 -6.99 0.14 -6.29
C MET A 65 -6.20 0.71 -5.09
N ALA A 66 -5.02 0.15 -4.79
CA ALA A 66 -4.13 0.71 -3.77
C ALA A 66 -3.71 2.15 -4.11
N ALA A 67 -3.35 2.42 -5.37
CA ALA A 67 -3.02 3.76 -5.85
C ALA A 67 -4.21 4.73 -5.75
N ALA A 68 -5.40 4.30 -6.18
CA ALA A 68 -6.62 5.10 -6.07
C ALA A 68 -6.96 5.47 -4.62
N ALA A 69 -6.87 4.50 -3.69
CA ALA A 69 -7.10 4.76 -2.27
C ALA A 69 -6.05 5.70 -1.65
N ALA A 70 -4.78 5.58 -2.07
CA ALA A 70 -3.71 6.45 -1.61
C ALA A 70 -3.95 7.92 -2.01
N ILE A 71 -4.42 8.16 -3.25
CA ILE A 71 -4.76 9.51 -3.74
C ILE A 71 -6.03 10.03 -3.05
N ALA A 72 -7.06 9.19 -2.89
CA ALA A 72 -8.34 9.60 -2.31
C ALA A 72 -8.30 9.80 -0.78
N GLY A 73 -7.28 9.28 -0.09
CA GLY A 73 -7.18 9.27 1.37
C GLY A 73 -8.18 8.33 2.07
N LYS A 74 -8.88 7.49 1.31
CA LYS A 74 -9.87 6.51 1.79
C LYS A 74 -10.11 5.42 0.76
N PHE A 75 -10.75 4.32 1.16
CA PHE A 75 -11.24 3.34 0.19
C PHE A 75 -12.23 4.01 -0.77
N THR A 76 -11.97 3.84 -2.06
CA THR A 76 -12.80 4.30 -3.16
C THR A 76 -13.15 3.12 -4.07
N ASP A 77 -14.09 3.29 -4.99
CA ASP A 77 -14.30 2.32 -6.06
C ASP A 77 -13.38 2.65 -7.23
N ILE A 78 -12.62 1.66 -7.71
CA ILE A 78 -11.73 1.87 -8.86
C ILE A 78 -12.51 1.97 -10.19
N ARG A 79 -13.72 1.43 -10.24
CA ARG A 79 -14.57 1.49 -11.44
C ARG A 79 -14.98 2.91 -11.78
N ASP A 80 -15.03 3.77 -10.77
CA ASP A 80 -15.35 5.19 -10.89
C ASP A 80 -14.08 6.07 -10.92
N TRP A 81 -12.88 5.47 -10.97
CA TRP A 81 -11.63 6.22 -10.94
C TRP A 81 -11.27 6.77 -12.32
N HIS A 82 -11.16 8.09 -12.42
CA HIS A 82 -10.72 8.76 -13.64
C HIS A 82 -9.19 8.88 -13.67
N TYR A 83 -8.58 8.18 -14.61
CA TYR A 83 -7.14 8.31 -14.87
C TYR A 83 -6.88 9.64 -15.61
N HIS A 84 -6.15 10.54 -14.97
CA HIS A 84 -5.61 11.73 -15.63
C HIS A 84 -4.27 11.33 -16.27
N GLY A 85 -4.23 11.33 -17.60
CA GLY A 85 -3.03 11.07 -18.41
C GLY A 85 -2.39 12.35 -18.89
#